data_AF-A0A8T1S6W2-F1
#
_entry.id   AF-A0A8T1S6W2-F1
#
_cell.length_a   1.000
_cell.length_b   1.000
_cell.length_c   1.000
_cell.angle_alpha   90.00
_cell.angle_beta   90.00
_cell.angle_gamma   90.00
#
_symmetry.space_group_name_H-M   'P 1'
#
loop_
_entity.id
_entity.type
_entity.pdbx_description
1 polymer ?
#
loop_
_entity_poly.entity_id
_entity_poly.type
_entity_poly.pdbx_seq_one_letter_code
_entity_poly.pdbx_strand_id
1 'polypeptide(L)'
;EGTEQETPLIGRHEMHSPRDGFMGNTVTGGSTTTTPKRRRRVVVVGDSLLRGTESSICRPDRENREVCCLPGTRIRDVTERLPRLIKPSDRYPFLLLHVGTNDTAKNDLEHITADYVALGR
;
A
#
# COMPACT_ATOMS: atom_id res chain seq x y z
N GLU A 1 3.56 -69.41 -15.43
CA GLU A 1 3.35 -69.54 -16.88
C GLU A 1 3.45 -68.16 -17.53
N GLY A 2 4.18 -68.07 -18.66
CA GLY A 2 4.18 -66.99 -19.66
C GLY A 2 5.04 -65.75 -19.34
N THR A 3 6.35 -65.70 -19.66
CA THR A 3 7.03 -65.24 -20.91
C THR A 3 7.00 -63.72 -21.16
N GLU A 4 8.13 -63.01 -20.92
CA GLU A 4 9.02 -62.33 -21.93
C GLU A 4 8.48 -60.95 -22.40
N GLN A 5 9.20 -59.85 -22.67
CA GLN A 5 10.58 -59.33 -22.63
C GLN A 5 10.48 -57.79 -22.88
N GLU A 6 11.59 -57.05 -22.71
CA GLU A 6 11.94 -55.67 -23.21
C GLU A 6 11.64 -54.38 -22.39
N THR A 7 12.71 -53.59 -22.19
CA THR A 7 12.83 -52.16 -21.80
C THR A 7 12.62 -51.23 -23.03
N PRO A 8 12.49 -49.86 -23.02
CA PRO A 8 13.21 -48.86 -22.19
C PRO A 8 12.56 -47.43 -21.94
N LEU A 9 13.28 -46.57 -21.20
CA LEU A 9 13.45 -45.08 -21.29
C LEU A 9 12.29 -44.02 -21.10
N ILE A 10 12.63 -42.97 -20.31
CA ILE A 10 12.11 -41.55 -20.29
C ILE A 10 10.74 -41.32 -19.58
N GLY A 11 10.50 -40.36 -18.68
CA GLY A 11 11.29 -39.23 -18.17
C GLY A 11 10.56 -38.42 -17.09
N ARG A 12 11.36 -37.73 -16.27
CA ARG A 12 11.20 -36.46 -15.52
C ARG A 12 9.77 -35.95 -15.19
N HIS A 13 9.53 -35.61 -13.91
CA HIS A 13 9.44 -34.22 -13.44
C HIS A 13 9.23 -34.17 -11.90
N GLU A 14 10.28 -33.87 -11.15
CA GLU A 14 10.16 -33.28 -9.81
C GLU A 14 10.28 -31.76 -9.97
N MET A 15 9.24 -31.01 -9.59
CA MET A 15 9.29 -29.54 -9.51
C MET A 15 9.58 -29.15 -8.04
N HIS A 16 10.88 -29.11 -7.71
CA HIS A 16 11.38 -28.47 -6.51
C HIS A 16 11.34 -26.94 -6.66
N SER A 17 11.02 -26.26 -5.56
CA SER A 17 10.96 -24.80 -5.39
C SER A 17 12.16 -24.04 -5.99
N PRO A 18 11.99 -22.83 -6.55
CA PRO A 18 13.13 -22.01 -6.96
C PRO A 18 13.86 -21.49 -5.71
N ARG A 19 15.09 -21.98 -5.53
CA ARG A 19 16.12 -21.35 -4.71
C ARG A 19 16.73 -20.22 -5.54
N ASP A 20 16.88 -19.04 -4.93
CA ASP A 20 17.58 -17.90 -5.51
C ASP A 20 19.03 -18.27 -5.82
N GLY A 21 19.32 -18.55 -7.10
CA GLY A 21 20.64 -18.82 -7.62
C GLY A 21 21.02 -17.79 -8.67
N PHE A 22 21.85 -16.81 -8.29
CA PHE A 22 22.46 -15.88 -9.24
C PHE A 22 23.79 -16.47 -9.74
N MET A 23 23.75 -17.16 -10.88
CA MET A 23 24.94 -17.51 -11.67
C MET A 23 25.32 -16.31 -12.54
N GLY A 24 26.56 -15.86 -12.43
CA GLY A 24 27.05 -14.71 -13.19
C GLY A 24 27.12 -14.96 -14.69
N ASN A 25 27.21 -13.86 -15.46
CA ASN A 25 28.09 -13.79 -16.61
C ASN A 25 28.32 -12.37 -17.12
N THR A 26 29.59 -12.12 -17.43
CA THR A 26 30.17 -11.27 -18.48
C THR A 26 29.91 -9.76 -18.46
N VAL A 27 31.00 -9.02 -18.24
CA VAL A 27 31.13 -7.57 -18.44
C VAL A 27 31.02 -7.24 -19.93
N THR A 28 29.97 -6.51 -20.32
CA THR A 28 30.00 -5.53 -21.42
C THR A 28 28.77 -4.61 -21.33
N GLY A 29 29.02 -3.31 -21.12
CA GLY A 29 28.00 -2.25 -21.16
C GLY A 29 27.50 -1.81 -19.79
N GLY A 30 28.02 -0.68 -19.29
CA GLY A 30 27.61 -0.09 -18.01
C GLY A 30 26.14 0.31 -17.99
N SER A 31 25.28 -0.59 -17.55
CA SER A 31 23.93 -0.26 -17.09
C SER A 31 23.99 -0.19 -15.56
N THR A 32 23.98 1.02 -15.02
CA THR A 32 23.82 1.25 -13.59
C THR A 32 22.52 0.60 -13.12
N THR A 33 22.63 -0.53 -12.41
CA THR A 33 21.50 -1.14 -11.71
C THR A 33 21.12 -0.23 -10.55
N THR A 34 20.26 0.74 -10.84
CA THR A 34 19.59 1.49 -9.78
C THR A 34 18.63 0.53 -9.08
N THR A 35 18.80 0.34 -7.78
CA THR A 35 17.81 -0.34 -6.95
C THR A 35 16.47 0.38 -7.12
N PRO A 36 15.35 -0.33 -7.32
CA PRO A 36 14.05 0.32 -7.44
C PRO A 36 13.79 1.11 -6.15
N LYS A 37 13.78 2.45 -6.27
CA LYS A 37 13.54 3.35 -5.14
C LYS A 37 12.15 3.03 -4.60
N ARG A 38 12.08 2.49 -3.38
CA ARG A 38 10.80 2.15 -2.74
C ARG A 38 9.93 3.41 -2.73
N ARG A 39 8.76 3.31 -3.36
CA ARG A 39 7.81 4.42 -3.41
C ARG A 39 7.25 4.66 -2.01
N ARG A 40 6.99 5.94 -1.70
CA ARG A 40 6.42 6.34 -0.41
C ARG A 40 4.97 5.87 -0.33
N ARG A 41 4.57 5.23 0.76
CA ARG A 41 3.15 4.91 1.02
C ARG A 41 2.37 6.22 1.17
N VAL A 42 1.23 6.32 0.51
CA VAL A 42 0.28 7.43 0.60
C VAL A 42 -1.01 6.90 1.20
N VAL A 43 -1.52 7.57 2.21
CA VAL A 43 -2.83 7.29 2.81
C VAL A 43 -3.68 8.53 2.67
N VAL A 44 -4.80 8.41 1.98
CA VAL A 44 -5.80 9.47 1.89
C VAL A 44 -6.95 9.10 2.79
N VAL A 45 -7.27 9.95 3.77
CA VAL A 45 -8.37 9.76 4.70
C VAL A 45 -9.35 10.90 4.50
N GLY A 46 -10.63 10.58 4.39
CA GLY A 46 -11.64 11.61 4.30
C GLY A 46 -13.02 11.11 4.67
N ASP A 47 -13.98 12.03 4.65
CA ASP A 47 -15.37 11.71 4.90
C ASP A 47 -16.08 11.15 3.65
N SER A 48 -17.42 11.17 3.66
CA SER A 48 -18.24 10.73 2.53
C SER A 48 -17.97 11.48 1.23
N LEU A 49 -17.41 12.70 1.26
CA LEU A 49 -17.05 13.46 0.07
C LEU A 49 -15.94 12.80 -0.75
N LEU A 50 -15.19 11.89 -0.13
CA LEU A 50 -14.12 11.16 -0.80
C LEU A 50 -14.65 10.02 -1.69
N ARG A 51 -15.92 9.61 -1.50
CA ARG A 51 -16.54 8.52 -2.28
C ARG A 51 -16.54 8.85 -3.77
N GLY A 52 -16.16 7.87 -4.59
CA GLY A 52 -16.08 7.99 -6.04
C GLY A 52 -14.74 8.50 -6.57
N THR A 53 -13.85 9.01 -5.69
CA THR A 53 -12.50 9.48 -6.08
C THR A 53 -11.41 8.45 -5.81
N GLU A 54 -11.72 7.34 -5.14
CA GLU A 54 -10.73 6.34 -4.71
C GLU A 54 -10.01 5.75 -5.92
N SER A 55 -10.77 5.46 -6.98
CA SER A 55 -10.22 4.89 -8.20
C SER A 55 -9.29 5.84 -8.94
N SER A 56 -9.56 7.15 -8.98
CA SER A 56 -8.66 8.12 -9.60
C SER A 56 -7.41 8.37 -8.75
N ILE A 57 -7.53 8.36 -7.42
CA ILE A 57 -6.42 8.52 -6.48
C ILE A 57 -5.47 7.30 -6.52
N CYS A 58 -6.02 6.08 -6.46
CA CYS A 58 -5.24 4.85 -6.39
C CYS A 58 -4.75 4.33 -7.74
N ARG A 59 -5.41 4.60 -8.87
CA ARG A 59 -5.03 4.09 -10.21
C ARG A 59 -3.54 4.25 -10.56
N PRO A 60 -2.88 5.38 -10.28
CA PRO A 60 -1.46 5.55 -10.60
C PRO A 60 -0.52 4.65 -9.80
N ASP A 61 -0.94 4.16 -8.64
CA ASP A 61 -0.08 3.39 -7.73
C ASP A 61 -0.91 2.64 -6.65
N ARG A 62 -1.58 1.56 -7.05
CA ARG A 62 -2.50 0.82 -6.15
C ARG A 62 -1.81 0.16 -4.95
N GLU A 63 -0.56 -0.25 -5.12
CA GLU A 63 0.20 -0.95 -4.08
C GLU A 63 0.70 0.01 -2.99
N ASN A 64 0.93 1.28 -3.35
CA ASN A 64 1.44 2.28 -2.40
C ASN A 64 0.41 3.32 -1.97
N ARG A 65 -0.78 3.36 -2.58
CA ARG A 65 -1.84 4.33 -2.26
C ARG A 65 -3.05 3.64 -1.68
N GLU A 66 -3.40 4.03 -0.47
CA GLU A 66 -4.61 3.59 0.22
C GLU A 66 -5.56 4.76 0.41
N VAL A 67 -6.85 4.47 0.33
CA VAL A 67 -7.91 5.44 0.52
C VAL A 67 -8.87 4.91 1.59
N CYS A 68 -9.14 5.73 2.60
CA CYS A 68 -10.02 5.42 3.72
C CYS A 68 -11.16 6.44 3.75
N CYS A 69 -12.35 6.00 3.33
CA CYS A 69 -13.57 6.80 3.40
C CYS A 69 -14.31 6.49 4.71
N LEU A 70 -14.53 7.53 5.51
CA LEU A 70 -15.17 7.46 6.83
C LEU A 70 -16.43 8.35 6.85
N PRO A 71 -17.61 7.83 6.52
CA PRO A 71 -18.83 8.63 6.46
C PRO A 71 -19.16 9.32 7.79
N GLY A 72 -19.51 10.61 7.74
CA GLY A 72 -19.89 11.41 8.92
C GLY A 72 -18.74 11.71 9.91
N THR A 73 -17.50 11.36 9.56
CA THR A 73 -16.34 11.59 10.42
C THR A 73 -16.00 13.07 10.54
N ARG A 74 -15.66 13.46 11.77
CA ARG A 74 -15.12 14.76 12.15
C ARG A 74 -13.60 14.71 12.32
N ILE A 75 -12.97 15.88 12.41
CA ILE A 75 -11.52 16.01 12.59
C ILE A 75 -11.03 15.18 13.79
N ARG A 76 -11.68 15.31 14.96
CA ARG A 76 -11.34 14.52 16.15
C ARG A 76 -11.41 13.01 15.96
N ASP A 77 -12.39 12.52 15.20
CA ASP A 77 -12.55 11.07 15.01
C ASP A 77 -11.41 10.53 14.12
N VAL A 78 -10.86 11.36 13.22
CA VAL A 78 -9.64 11.02 12.47
C VAL A 78 -8.43 11.00 13.38
N THR A 79 -8.27 12.00 14.24
CA THR A 79 -7.15 12.07 15.21
C THR A 79 -7.08 10.79 16.05
N GLU A 80 -8.22 10.31 16.56
CA GLU A 80 -8.29 9.07 17.33
C GLU A 80 -7.97 7.81 16.51
N ARG A 81 -8.28 7.81 15.21
CA ARG A 81 -8.04 6.67 14.31
C ARG A 81 -6.65 6.68 13.68
N LEU A 82 -5.95 7.81 13.69
CA LEU A 82 -4.68 8.00 13.01
C LEU A 82 -3.61 6.95 13.38
N PRO A 83 -3.43 6.57 14.66
CA PRO A 83 -2.47 5.53 15.03
C PRO A 83 -2.75 4.15 14.42
N ARG A 84 -4.00 3.88 14.01
CA ARG A 84 -4.38 2.62 13.34
C ARG A 84 -4.15 2.67 11.83
N LEU A 85 -4.11 3.86 11.23
CA LEU A 85 -3.95 4.07 9.79
C LEU A 85 -2.47 4.09 9.36
N ILE A 86 -1.59 4.45 10.30
CA ILE A 86 -0.14 4.50 10.11
C ILE A 86 0.47 3.22 10.68
N LYS A 87 1.13 2.41 9.85
CA LYS A 87 1.84 1.21 10.35
C LYS A 87 3.22 1.62 10.84
N PRO A 88 3.72 1.08 11.97
CA PRO A 88 5.09 1.34 12.43
C PRO A 88 6.18 0.94 11.42
N SER A 89 5.88 0.00 10.52
CA SER A 89 6.77 -0.44 9.43
C SER A 89 6.85 0.53 8.26
N ASP A 90 5.93 1.49 8.17
CA ASP A 90 5.87 2.40 7.03
C ASP A 90 7.03 3.41 7.11
N ARG A 91 7.94 3.32 6.14
CA ARG A 91 9.04 4.28 6.02
C ARG A 91 8.48 5.62 5.53
N TYR A 92 8.20 6.52 6.48
CA TYR A 92 7.76 7.89 6.26
C TYR A 92 6.52 7.99 5.35
N PRO A 93 5.32 7.60 5.80
CA PRO A 93 4.11 7.67 4.98
C PRO A 93 3.71 9.12 4.68
N PHE A 94 3.07 9.36 3.53
CA PHE A 94 2.42 10.62 3.20
C PHE A 94 0.94 10.52 3.54
N LEU A 95 0.42 11.47 4.32
CA LEU A 95 -0.97 11.48 4.74
C LEU A 95 -1.68 12.68 4.11
N LEU A 96 -2.81 12.43 3.47
CA LEU A 96 -3.70 13.47 2.96
C LEU A 96 -5.04 13.36 3.70
N LEU A 97 -5.46 14.43 4.37
CA LEU A 97 -6.68 14.46 5.17
C LEU A 97 -7.70 15.39 4.51
N HIS A 98 -8.86 14.86 4.16
CA HIS A 98 -10.00 15.61 3.64
C HIS A 98 -11.20 15.42 4.57
N VAL A 99 -11.20 16.17 5.67
CA VAL A 99 -12.23 16.18 6.71
C VAL A 99 -12.44 17.61 7.19
N GLY A 100 -13.60 17.88 7.79
CA GLY A 100 -13.94 19.19 8.36
C GLY A 100 -15.35 19.66 8.01
N THR A 101 -15.94 19.17 6.91
CA THR A 101 -17.32 19.52 6.53
C THR A 101 -18.35 19.12 7.59
N ASN A 102 -18.11 18.02 8.31
CA ASN A 102 -19.00 17.60 9.41
C ASN A 102 -18.80 18.42 10.70
N ASP A 103 -17.71 19.17 10.81
CA ASP A 103 -17.39 20.00 11.98
C ASP A 103 -17.98 21.41 11.84
N THR A 104 -18.05 21.94 10.60
CA THR A 104 -18.60 23.27 10.31
C THR A 104 -20.08 23.40 10.65
N ALA A 105 -20.82 22.29 10.77
CA ALA A 105 -22.23 22.30 11.19
C ALA A 105 -22.45 22.95 12.56
N LYS A 106 -21.43 22.95 13.44
CA LYS A 106 -21.51 23.60 14.76
C LYS A 106 -21.17 25.09 14.74
N ASN A 107 -20.64 25.60 13.64
CA ASN A 107 -20.20 26.99 13.47
C ASN A 107 -19.27 27.51 14.59
N ASP A 108 -18.40 26.63 15.10
CA ASP A 108 -17.47 26.93 16.19
C ASP A 108 -16.02 26.85 15.68
N LEU A 109 -15.50 28.00 15.26
CA LEU A 109 -14.19 28.06 14.62
C LEU A 109 -13.04 27.78 15.60
N GLU A 110 -13.19 28.16 16.87
CA GLU A 110 -12.17 27.92 17.89
C GLU A 110 -12.01 26.42 18.13
N HIS A 111 -13.12 25.70 18.26
CA HIS A 111 -13.10 24.24 18.40
C HIS A 111 -12.55 23.54 17.15
N ILE A 112 -12.94 23.96 15.95
CA ILE A 112 -12.41 23.40 14.69
C ILE A 112 -10.89 23.58 14.63
N THR A 113 -10.40 24.77 14.98
CA THR A 113 -8.96 25.06 14.98
C THR A 113 -8.22 24.22 16.00
N ALA A 114 -8.77 24.07 17.22
CA ALA A 114 -8.20 23.22 18.25
C ALA A 114 -8.09 21.75 17.83
N ASP A 115 -9.12 21.22 17.15
CA ASP A 115 -9.12 19.85 16.65
C ASP A 115 -8.02 19.64 15.58
N TYR A 116 -7.81 20.60 14.67
CA TYR A 116 -6.69 20.54 13.71
C TYR A 116 -5.32 20.65 14.37
N VAL A 117 -5.18 21.47 15.42
CA VAL A 117 -3.93 21.53 16.20
C VAL A 117 -3.65 20.19 16.88
N ALA A 118 -4.68 19.54 17.42
CA ALA A 118 -4.55 18.22 18.03
C ALA A 118 -4.21 17.12 17.01
N LEU A 119 -4.73 17.21 15.79
CA LEU A 119 -4.44 16.28 14.69
C LEU A 119 -2.97 16.28 14.24
N GLY A 120 -2.28 17.42 14.39
CA GLY A 120 -0.87 17.57 14.01
C GLY A 120 0.16 17.22 15.07
N ARG A 121 -0.28 16.77 16.26
CA ARG A 121 0.59 16.36 17.37
C ARG A 121 0.83 14.86 17.37
#